data_AF-A0A0J8AZX7-F1
#
_entry.id   AF-A0A0J8AZX7-F1
#
_cell.length_a   1.000
_cell.length_b   1.000
_cell.length_c   1.000
_cell.angle_alpha   90.00
_cell.angle_beta   90.00
_cell.angle_gamma   90.00
#
_symmetry.space_group_name_H-M   'P 1'
#
loop_
_entity.id
_entity.type
_entity.pdbx_description
1 polymer ?
#
loop_
_entity_poly.entity_id
_entity_poly.type
_entity_poly.pdbx_seq_one_letter_code
_entity_poly.pdbx_strand_id
1 'polypeptide(L)'
;MDVRAMENAVVRTIGFENFAFVKILLLNWQTILWCTRLARARNDADRARIEDTMFAQPALRGLLQSLHVTRGTAAARGKDLERSLHKEAAALKKGAAGPEQAGQERASEWGTARRPATKVLDLQSLTFQEGGHFMSNTQWVLPKNSWKKDHKGYQEIFVPAPTAAKPSVSSLVQITSMPKWAQSAFGGCAEYRTAVAMTDL
;
A
#
# COMPACT_ATOMS: atom_id res chain seq x y z
N MET A 1 -31.38 1.27 -23.71
CA MET A 1 -32.20 0.07 -23.42
C MET A 1 -33.20 0.47 -22.36
N ASP A 2 -34.49 0.33 -22.64
CA ASP A 2 -35.54 0.60 -21.67
C ASP A 2 -35.61 -0.53 -20.64
N VAL A 3 -35.49 -0.17 -19.36
CA VAL A 3 -35.46 -1.12 -18.23
C VAL A 3 -36.76 -1.90 -18.14
N ARG A 4 -37.90 -1.28 -18.48
CA ARG A 4 -39.23 -1.93 -18.43
C ARG A 4 -39.39 -3.01 -19.49
N ALA A 5 -38.86 -2.76 -20.70
CA ALA A 5 -38.86 -3.75 -21.76
C ALA A 5 -37.98 -4.97 -21.42
N MET A 6 -36.82 -4.72 -20.79
CA MET A 6 -35.92 -5.77 -20.33
C MET A 6 -36.54 -6.60 -19.19
N GLU A 7 -37.17 -5.95 -18.22
CA GLU A 7 -37.90 -6.61 -17.14
C GLU A 7 -38.98 -7.55 -17.68
N ASN A 8 -39.86 -7.05 -18.55
CA ASN A 8 -40.92 -7.86 -19.15
C ASN A 8 -40.38 -9.06 -19.93
N ALA A 9 -39.26 -8.91 -20.65
CA ALA A 9 -38.63 -9.99 -21.38
C ALA A 9 -38.03 -11.06 -20.44
N VAL A 10 -37.38 -10.64 -19.36
CA VAL A 10 -36.77 -11.53 -18.37
C VAL A 10 -37.84 -12.28 -17.57
N VAL A 11 -38.89 -11.59 -17.12
CA VAL A 11 -40.01 -12.21 -16.38
C VAL A 11 -40.71 -13.26 -17.24
N ARG A 12 -40.93 -12.99 -18.53
CA ARG A 12 -41.53 -13.99 -19.45
C ARG A 12 -40.66 -15.24 -19.65
N THR A 13 -39.33 -15.09 -19.56
CA THR A 13 -38.40 -16.19 -19.80
C THR A 13 -38.17 -17.05 -18.54
N ILE A 14 -38.07 -16.40 -17.38
CA ILE A 14 -37.73 -17.06 -16.10
C ILE A 14 -38.98 -17.49 -15.31
N GLY A 15 -40.13 -16.88 -15.60
CA GLY A 15 -41.38 -17.12 -14.90
C GLY A 15 -41.57 -16.19 -13.69
N PHE A 16 -42.84 -15.94 -13.36
CA PHE A 16 -43.24 -15.01 -12.28
C PHE A 16 -42.85 -15.48 -10.88
N GLU A 17 -42.66 -16.79 -10.69
CA GLU A 17 -42.25 -17.40 -9.42
C GLU A 17 -40.88 -16.89 -8.91
N ASN A 18 -39.99 -16.50 -9.82
CA ASN A 18 -38.61 -16.11 -9.50
C ASN A 18 -38.40 -14.59 -9.46
N PHE A 19 -39.43 -13.82 -9.09
CA PHE A 19 -39.40 -12.36 -9.13
C PHE A 19 -38.26 -11.75 -8.31
N ALA A 20 -37.92 -12.35 -7.16
CA ALA A 20 -36.78 -11.92 -6.35
C ALA A 20 -35.44 -12.01 -7.11
N PHE A 21 -35.25 -13.07 -7.89
CA PHE A 21 -34.05 -13.24 -8.72
C PHE A 21 -34.05 -12.27 -9.91
N VAL A 22 -35.21 -12.05 -10.54
CA VAL A 22 -35.35 -11.07 -11.63
C VAL A 22 -34.96 -9.66 -11.17
N LYS A 23 -35.35 -9.25 -9.96
CA LYS A 23 -34.92 -7.96 -9.38
C LYS A 23 -33.41 -7.85 -9.27
N ILE A 24 -32.73 -8.90 -8.81
CA ILE A 24 -31.26 -8.91 -8.69
C ILE A 24 -30.59 -8.81 -10.06
N LEU A 25 -31.13 -9.54 -11.06
CA LEU A 25 -30.65 -9.48 -12.44
C LEU A 25 -30.79 -8.08 -13.03
N LEU A 26 -31.94 -7.43 -12.84
CA LEU A 26 -32.21 -6.09 -13.36
C LEU A 26 -31.38 -5.03 -12.65
N LEU A 27 -31.17 -5.15 -11.34
CA LEU A 27 -30.32 -4.22 -10.58
C LEU A 27 -28.86 -4.28 -11.06
N ASN A 28 -28.36 -5.48 -11.38
CA ASN A 28 -26.96 -5.70 -11.72
C ASN A 28 -26.75 -6.06 -13.21
N TRP A 29 -27.69 -5.72 -14.09
CA TRP A 29 -27.75 -6.24 -15.45
C TRP A 29 -26.47 -5.97 -16.26
N GLN A 30 -25.90 -4.77 -16.11
CA GLN A 30 -24.65 -4.38 -16.75
C GLN A 30 -23.50 -5.26 -16.26
N THR A 31 -23.34 -5.36 -14.95
CA THR A 31 -22.30 -6.18 -14.31
C THR A 31 -22.38 -7.62 -14.78
N ILE A 32 -23.55 -8.22 -14.74
CA ILE A 32 -23.75 -9.63 -15.10
C ILE A 32 -23.46 -9.84 -16.58
N LEU A 33 -23.99 -8.99 -17.46
CA LEU A 33 -23.79 -9.10 -18.92
C LEU A 33 -22.31 -9.01 -19.28
N TRP A 34 -21.62 -7.96 -18.81
CA TRP A 34 -20.24 -7.69 -19.20
C TRP A 34 -19.26 -8.66 -18.56
N CYS A 35 -19.43 -9.02 -17.29
CA CYS A 35 -18.61 -10.06 -16.65
C CYS A 35 -18.80 -11.42 -17.33
N THR A 36 -20.03 -11.79 -17.68
CA THR A 36 -20.31 -13.05 -18.40
C THR A 36 -19.71 -13.03 -19.80
N ARG A 37 -19.79 -11.90 -20.51
CA ARG A 37 -19.19 -11.73 -21.84
C ARG A 37 -17.66 -11.81 -21.77
N LEU A 38 -17.05 -11.19 -20.76
CA LEU A 38 -15.61 -11.23 -20.54
C LEU A 38 -15.13 -12.65 -20.17
N ALA A 39 -15.90 -13.38 -19.34
CA ALA A 39 -15.59 -14.76 -18.97
C ALA A 39 -15.73 -15.76 -20.13
N ARG A 40 -16.59 -15.46 -21.11
CA ARG A 40 -16.80 -16.28 -22.32
C ARG A 40 -15.88 -15.90 -23.50
N ALA A 41 -15.03 -14.90 -23.35
CA ALA A 41 -14.07 -14.51 -24.40
C ALA A 41 -13.09 -15.66 -24.68
N ARG A 42 -12.95 -16.05 -25.96
CA ARG A 42 -12.14 -17.22 -26.35
C ARG A 42 -10.66 -16.88 -26.47
N ASN A 43 -10.35 -15.66 -26.92
CA ASN A 43 -9.00 -15.21 -27.23
C ASN A 43 -8.67 -13.90 -26.51
N ASP A 44 -7.39 -13.65 -26.27
CA ASP A 44 -6.91 -12.42 -25.62
C ASP A 44 -7.25 -11.16 -26.45
N ALA A 45 -7.30 -11.28 -27.79
CA ALA A 45 -7.74 -10.21 -28.67
C ALA A 45 -9.23 -9.87 -28.52
N ASP A 46 -10.11 -10.87 -28.40
CA ASP A 46 -11.55 -10.66 -28.17
C ASP A 46 -11.80 -10.07 -26.80
N ARG A 47 -11.01 -10.50 -25.81
CA ARG A 47 -11.04 -9.98 -24.45
C ARG A 47 -10.64 -8.50 -24.42
N ALA A 48 -9.55 -8.13 -25.09
CA ALA A 48 -9.10 -6.74 -25.20
C ALA A 48 -10.15 -5.84 -25.86
N ARG A 49 -10.80 -6.32 -26.93
CA ARG A 49 -11.92 -5.60 -27.57
C ARG A 49 -13.08 -5.37 -26.62
N ILE A 50 -13.45 -6.37 -25.82
CA ILE A 50 -14.51 -6.23 -24.82
C ILE A 50 -14.11 -5.21 -23.75
N GLU A 51 -12.88 -5.27 -23.25
CA GLU A 51 -12.36 -4.32 -22.25
C GLU A 51 -12.36 -2.88 -22.79
N ASP A 52 -12.01 -2.68 -24.05
CA ASP A 52 -12.06 -1.36 -24.70
C ASP A 52 -13.51 -0.85 -24.81
N THR A 53 -14.46 -1.71 -25.19
CA THR A 53 -15.89 -1.34 -25.19
C THR A 53 -16.43 -1.03 -23.78
N MET A 54 -15.94 -1.71 -22.75
CA MET A 54 -16.29 -1.42 -21.36
C MET A 54 -15.66 -0.10 -20.91
N PHE A 55 -14.44 0.20 -21.35
CA PHE A 55 -13.76 1.46 -21.01
C PHE A 55 -14.41 2.67 -21.68
N ALA A 56 -14.94 2.51 -22.90
CA ALA A 56 -15.67 3.56 -23.60
C ALA A 56 -16.92 4.05 -22.85
N GLN A 57 -17.56 3.19 -22.05
CA GLN A 57 -18.77 3.52 -21.30
C GLN A 57 -18.44 3.98 -19.87
N PRO A 58 -18.77 5.23 -19.46
CA PRO A 58 -18.43 5.76 -18.14
C PRO A 58 -18.96 4.91 -16.97
N ALA A 59 -20.15 4.35 -17.11
CA ALA A 59 -20.79 3.51 -16.08
C ALA A 59 -20.03 2.19 -15.81
N LEU A 60 -19.25 1.69 -16.77
CA LEU A 60 -18.56 0.40 -16.68
C LEU A 60 -17.09 0.53 -16.28
N ARG A 61 -16.52 1.74 -16.32
CA ARG A 61 -15.11 1.97 -15.96
C ARG A 61 -14.79 1.54 -14.54
N GLY A 62 -15.68 1.85 -13.58
CA GLY A 62 -15.52 1.44 -12.18
C GLY A 62 -15.54 -0.08 -12.02
N LEU A 63 -16.41 -0.77 -12.75
CA LEU A 63 -16.47 -2.23 -12.78
C LEU A 63 -15.18 -2.84 -13.36
N LEU A 64 -14.70 -2.31 -14.48
CA LEU A 64 -13.46 -2.78 -15.12
C LEU A 64 -12.25 -2.63 -14.20
N GLN A 65 -12.15 -1.49 -13.50
CA GLN A 65 -11.10 -1.26 -12.51
C GLN A 65 -11.18 -2.29 -11.36
N SER A 66 -12.38 -2.54 -10.84
CA SER A 66 -12.59 -3.56 -9.80
C SER A 66 -12.17 -4.96 -10.27
N LEU A 67 -12.51 -5.34 -11.50
CA LEU A 67 -12.13 -6.63 -12.08
C LEU A 67 -10.61 -6.78 -12.20
N HIS A 68 -9.90 -5.71 -12.59
CA HIS A 68 -8.44 -5.72 -12.65
C HIS A 68 -7.79 -5.87 -11.27
N VAL A 69 -8.35 -5.23 -10.24
CA VAL A 69 -7.87 -5.38 -8.85
C VAL A 69 -8.09 -6.80 -8.35
N THR A 70 -9.28 -7.37 -8.55
CA THR A 70 -9.58 -8.76 -8.15
C THR A 70 -8.71 -9.77 -8.91
N ARG A 71 -8.40 -9.53 -10.19
CA ARG A 71 -7.46 -10.37 -10.95
C ARG A 71 -6.00 -10.24 -10.47
N GLY A 72 -5.66 -9.18 -9.74
CA GLY A 72 -4.38 -9.05 -9.05
C GLY A 72 -4.26 -9.93 -7.79
N THR A 73 -5.35 -10.55 -7.33
CA THR A 73 -5.37 -11.38 -6.11
C THR A 73 -5.03 -12.87 -6.41
N ALA A 74 -4.59 -13.58 -5.38
CA ALA A 74 -3.92 -14.89 -5.44
C ALA A 74 -4.58 -15.97 -6.33
N ALA A 75 -5.91 -15.97 -6.45
CA ALA A 75 -6.65 -16.95 -7.24
C ALA A 75 -6.42 -16.84 -8.76
N ALA A 76 -6.11 -15.64 -9.27
CA ALA A 76 -5.82 -15.42 -10.68
C ALA A 76 -4.34 -15.63 -11.02
N ARG A 77 -3.42 -15.33 -10.09
CA ARG A 77 -2.00 -15.72 -10.21
C ARG A 77 -1.82 -17.22 -10.33
N GLY A 78 -2.57 -18.00 -9.55
CA GLY A 78 -2.55 -19.46 -9.62
C GLY A 78 -2.89 -20.00 -11.01
N LYS A 79 -3.97 -19.49 -11.62
CA LYS A 79 -4.42 -19.93 -12.95
C LYS A 79 -3.52 -19.45 -14.09
N ASP A 80 -3.00 -18.22 -14.02
CA ASP A 80 -2.08 -17.69 -15.03
C ASP A 80 -0.71 -18.41 -14.96
N LEU A 81 -0.23 -18.76 -13.75
CA LEU A 81 0.97 -19.59 -13.53
C LEU A 81 0.76 -21.03 -14.02
N GLU A 82 -0.38 -21.64 -13.70
CA GLU A 82 -0.71 -23.01 -14.13
C GLU A 82 -0.78 -23.09 -15.67
N ARG A 83 -1.37 -22.08 -16.31
CA ARG A 83 -1.43 -21.97 -17.77
C ARG A 83 -0.05 -21.74 -18.40
N SER A 84 0.83 -20.95 -17.79
CA SER A 84 2.21 -20.76 -18.29
C SER A 84 3.03 -22.04 -18.14
N LEU A 85 2.92 -22.71 -16.99
CA LEU A 85 3.65 -23.94 -16.68
C LEU A 85 3.21 -25.11 -17.58
N HIS A 86 1.92 -25.22 -17.88
CA HIS A 86 1.43 -26.18 -18.89
C HIS A 86 1.92 -25.88 -20.31
N LYS A 87 2.06 -24.60 -20.67
CA LYS A 87 2.54 -24.18 -21.99
C LYS A 87 4.03 -24.44 -22.16
N GLU A 88 4.82 -24.19 -21.11
CA GLU A 88 6.25 -24.53 -21.05
C GLU A 88 6.48 -26.05 -21.07
N ALA A 89 5.70 -26.81 -20.30
CA ALA A 89 5.77 -28.28 -20.32
C ALA A 89 5.42 -28.86 -21.70
N ALA A 90 4.44 -28.27 -22.40
CA ALA A 90 4.09 -28.66 -23.76
C ALA A 90 5.18 -28.31 -24.79
N ALA A 91 5.91 -27.20 -24.59
CA ALA A 91 7.04 -26.80 -25.43
C ALA A 91 8.26 -27.72 -25.21
N LEU A 92 8.57 -28.08 -23.96
CA LEU A 92 9.60 -29.05 -23.60
C LEU A 92 9.33 -30.43 -24.20
N LYS A 93 8.06 -30.88 -24.21
CA LYS A 93 7.66 -32.16 -24.84
C LYS A 93 7.82 -32.15 -26.37
N LYS A 94 7.87 -30.98 -27.01
CA LYS A 94 8.07 -30.84 -28.47
C LYS A 94 9.53 -30.61 -28.88
N GLY A 95 10.48 -30.72 -27.95
CA GLY A 95 11.91 -30.75 -28.28
C GLY A 95 12.50 -29.46 -28.86
N ALA A 96 11.90 -28.30 -28.57
CA ALA A 96 12.49 -27.00 -28.90
C ALA A 96 13.20 -26.43 -27.66
N ALA A 97 14.40 -26.92 -27.39
CA ALA A 97 15.29 -26.34 -26.38
C ALA A 97 16.38 -25.52 -27.08
N GLY A 98 16.29 -24.19 -26.98
CA GLY A 98 17.35 -23.26 -27.31
C GLY A 98 17.24 -22.04 -26.40
N PRO A 99 18.29 -21.63 -25.67
CA PRO A 99 18.28 -20.42 -24.88
C PRO A 99 18.69 -19.25 -25.78
N GLU A 100 17.74 -18.41 -26.20
CA GLU A 100 18.06 -17.13 -26.82
C GLU A 100 17.80 -15.99 -25.84
N GLN A 101 18.88 -15.35 -25.43
CA GLN A 101 18.90 -13.96 -25.00
C GLN A 101 18.41 -13.09 -26.16
N ALA A 102 17.28 -12.41 -26.00
CA ALA A 102 16.95 -11.25 -26.81
C ALA A 102 15.87 -10.41 -26.15
N GLY A 103 16.06 -9.09 -26.18
CA GLY A 103 14.94 -8.17 -26.27
C GLY A 103 14.54 -7.49 -24.98
N GLN A 104 15.30 -6.47 -24.62
CA GLN A 104 14.79 -5.30 -23.93
C GLN A 104 13.64 -4.69 -24.77
N GLU A 105 12.42 -5.15 -24.54
CA GLU A 105 11.23 -4.62 -25.21
C GLU A 105 10.77 -3.35 -24.51
N ARG A 106 10.98 -2.25 -25.24
CA ARG A 106 10.31 -0.96 -25.16
C ARG A 106 9.21 -0.87 -24.10
N ALA A 107 9.46 -0.01 -23.13
CA ALA A 107 8.41 0.71 -22.44
C ALA A 107 7.46 1.34 -23.47
N SER A 108 6.28 0.73 -23.65
CA SER A 108 5.14 1.42 -24.26
C SER A 108 4.69 2.50 -23.29
N GLU A 109 5.20 3.68 -23.56
CA GLU A 109 4.75 4.96 -23.06
C GLU A 109 3.36 5.26 -23.62
N TRP A 110 2.31 4.70 -23.00
CA TRP A 110 0.95 5.24 -23.10
C TRP A 110 0.06 4.79 -21.93
N GLY A 111 -0.08 5.67 -20.93
CA GLY A 111 -1.40 6.08 -20.45
C GLY A 111 -2.34 5.04 -19.84
N THR A 112 -1.86 4.15 -18.96
CA THR A 112 -2.71 3.70 -17.84
C THR A 112 -1.86 3.76 -16.59
N ALA A 113 -2.21 4.64 -15.66
CA ALA A 113 -1.72 4.56 -14.29
C ALA A 113 -2.24 3.24 -13.68
N ARG A 114 -1.62 2.12 -14.07
CA ARG A 114 -1.55 0.91 -13.27
C ARG A 114 -0.98 1.40 -11.96
N ARG A 115 -1.84 1.61 -10.95
CA ARG A 115 -1.36 1.71 -9.59
C ARG A 115 -0.41 0.51 -9.41
N PRO A 116 0.86 0.73 -9.05
CA PRO A 116 1.80 -0.37 -8.90
C PRO A 116 1.11 -1.39 -8.01
N ALA A 117 1.03 -2.64 -8.48
CA ALA A 117 0.39 -3.71 -7.74
C ALA A 117 0.95 -3.67 -6.30
N THR A 118 0.07 -3.43 -5.33
CA THR A 118 0.50 -3.27 -3.94
C THR A 118 1.19 -4.55 -3.53
N LYS A 119 2.49 -4.47 -3.23
CA LYS A 119 3.24 -5.61 -2.73
C LYS A 119 2.65 -5.99 -1.37
N VAL A 120 2.30 -7.25 -1.21
CA VAL A 120 1.94 -7.79 0.11
C VAL A 120 3.25 -7.82 0.91
N LEU A 121 3.30 -7.06 1.98
CA LEU A 121 4.41 -7.01 2.92
C LEU A 121 4.05 -7.85 4.14
N ASP A 122 4.99 -8.66 4.60
CA ASP A 122 4.87 -9.28 5.91
C ASP A 122 5.26 -8.24 6.98
N LEU A 123 4.25 -7.72 7.66
CA LEU A 123 4.43 -6.72 8.70
C LEU A 123 5.21 -7.28 9.90
N GLN A 124 5.15 -8.59 10.16
CA GLN A 124 5.86 -9.20 11.29
C GLN A 124 7.37 -9.15 11.08
N SER A 125 7.86 -9.47 9.88
CA SER A 125 9.29 -9.33 9.55
C SER A 125 9.83 -7.89 9.63
N LEU A 126 8.96 -6.88 9.48
CA LEU A 126 9.34 -5.47 9.56
C LEU A 126 9.30 -4.91 10.99
N THR A 127 8.83 -5.69 11.97
CA THR A 127 8.82 -5.25 13.36
C THR A 127 10.22 -5.25 13.96
N PHE A 128 10.52 -4.26 14.79
CA PHE A 128 11.71 -4.26 15.63
C PHE A 128 11.53 -5.29 16.75
N GLN A 129 12.07 -6.50 16.57
CA GLN A 129 11.96 -7.60 17.53
C GLN A 129 12.48 -7.23 18.93
N GLU A 130 13.52 -6.39 18.99
CA GLU A 130 14.12 -5.90 20.25
C GLU A 130 13.40 -4.69 20.87
N GLY A 131 12.36 -4.17 20.20
CA GLY A 131 11.56 -3.03 20.70
C GLY A 131 12.43 -1.82 21.08
N GLY A 132 12.32 -1.37 22.33
CA GLY A 132 13.10 -0.24 22.86
C GLY A 132 14.61 -0.50 23.02
N HIS A 133 15.06 -1.74 22.86
CA HIS A 133 16.48 -2.08 22.86
C HIS A 133 17.12 -2.05 21.46
N PHE A 134 16.32 -1.91 20.41
CA PHE A 134 16.83 -1.87 19.04
C PHE A 134 17.77 -0.68 18.84
N MET A 135 19.06 -0.96 18.63
CA MET A 135 20.07 0.05 18.34
C MET A 135 20.21 0.24 16.83
N SER A 136 19.55 1.25 16.27
CA SER A 136 19.72 1.62 14.86
C SER A 136 21.10 2.21 14.57
N ASN A 137 21.71 2.86 15.56
CA ASN A 137 23.05 3.41 15.45
C ASN A 137 24.10 2.32 15.72
N THR A 138 25.04 2.15 14.79
CA THR A 138 26.12 1.16 14.88
C THR A 138 27.35 1.68 15.65
N GLN A 139 27.48 3.00 15.82
CA GLN A 139 28.63 3.64 16.45
C GLN A 139 28.17 4.67 17.47
N TRP A 140 28.58 4.52 18.72
CA TRP A 140 28.29 5.50 19.76
C TRP A 140 29.53 6.34 20.03
N VAL A 141 29.37 7.66 20.00
CA VAL A 141 30.45 8.62 20.26
C VAL A 141 30.29 9.15 21.67
N LEU A 142 31.36 9.03 22.47
CA LEU A 142 31.39 9.57 23.81
C LEU A 142 31.52 11.11 23.79
N PRO A 143 30.83 11.82 24.68
CA PRO A 143 31.07 13.24 24.91
C PRO A 143 32.53 13.51 25.31
N LYS A 144 33.01 14.72 25.00
CA LYS A 144 34.37 15.17 25.38
C LYS A 144 34.59 15.00 26.89
N ASN A 145 35.80 14.59 27.28
CA ASN A 145 36.21 14.29 28.66
C ASN A 145 35.57 13.03 29.31
N SER A 146 34.84 12.22 28.54
CA SER A 146 34.46 10.89 29.01
C SER A 146 35.66 9.95 28.99
N TRP A 147 35.73 9.03 29.94
CA TRP A 147 36.80 8.03 30.00
C TRP A 147 36.25 6.64 30.33
N LYS A 148 36.98 5.62 29.89
CA LYS A 148 36.65 4.21 30.11
C LYS A 148 37.73 3.57 31.00
N LYS A 149 37.30 2.75 31.95
CA LYS A 149 38.17 1.94 32.80
C LYS A 149 37.66 0.51 32.87
N ASP A 150 38.51 -0.40 32.43
CA ASP A 150 38.22 -1.83 32.43
C ASP A 150 38.52 -2.43 33.82
N HIS A 151 37.57 -3.15 34.39
CA HIS A 151 37.72 -3.92 35.62
C HIS A 151 37.52 -5.42 35.34
N LYS A 152 37.85 -6.27 36.32
CA LYS A 152 37.57 -7.70 36.19
C LYS A 152 36.06 -7.95 36.22
N GLY A 153 35.47 -8.21 35.06
CA GLY A 153 34.06 -8.60 34.91
C GLY A 153 33.11 -7.45 34.53
N TYR A 154 33.58 -6.21 34.45
CA TYR A 154 32.76 -5.08 33.98
C TYR A 154 33.63 -3.95 33.43
N GLN A 155 33.02 -3.05 32.66
CA GLN A 155 33.64 -1.83 32.17
C GLN A 155 32.92 -0.63 32.81
N GLU A 156 33.68 0.29 33.38
CA GLU A 156 33.17 1.55 33.89
C GLU A 156 33.37 2.63 32.81
N ILE A 157 32.30 3.30 32.43
CA ILE A 157 32.33 4.43 31.50
C ILE A 157 31.88 5.66 32.26
N PHE A 158 32.80 6.58 32.50
CA PHE A 158 32.48 7.85 33.15
C PHE A 158 32.10 8.86 32.08
N VAL A 159 30.85 9.35 32.15
CA VAL A 159 30.36 10.44 31.32
C VAL A 159 30.18 11.66 32.23
N PRO A 160 30.99 12.73 32.08
CA PRO A 160 30.86 13.93 32.89
C PRO A 160 29.52 14.61 32.61
N ALA A 161 28.98 15.28 33.63
CA ALA A 161 27.81 16.13 33.45
C ALA A 161 28.09 17.16 32.34
N PRO A 162 27.16 17.35 31.39
CA PRO A 162 27.35 18.34 30.34
C PRO A 162 27.51 19.72 30.96
N THR A 163 28.50 20.47 30.50
CA THR A 163 28.66 21.86 30.91
C THR A 163 27.37 22.59 30.55
N ALA A 164 26.70 23.17 31.56
CA ALA A 164 25.48 23.93 31.34
C ALA A 164 25.72 24.93 30.20
N ALA A 165 24.90 24.83 29.14
CA ALA A 165 24.90 25.84 28.10
C ALA A 165 24.74 27.20 28.80
N LYS A 166 25.63 28.16 28.49
CA LYS A 166 25.51 29.52 29.03
C LYS A 166 24.09 29.97 28.74
N PRO A 167 23.27 30.29 29.77
CA PRO A 167 21.89 30.67 29.53
C PRO A 167 21.92 31.92 28.67
N SER A 168 21.55 31.80 27.40
CA SER A 168 21.25 32.97 26.60
C SER A 168 20.03 33.63 27.25
N VAL A 169 19.99 34.95 27.28
CA VAL A 169 18.88 35.72 27.86
C VAL A 169 17.53 35.38 27.19
N SER A 170 17.55 34.73 26.02
CA SER A 170 16.39 34.17 25.30
C SER A 170 15.84 32.85 25.86
N SER A 171 16.53 32.20 26.81
CA SER A 171 16.15 30.89 27.35
C SER A 171 15.17 30.93 28.52
N LEU A 172 15.03 32.10 29.17
CA LEU A 172 14.09 32.34 30.26
C LEU A 172 13.05 33.34 29.79
N VAL A 173 11.78 32.93 29.81
CA VAL A 173 10.67 33.76 29.38
C VAL A 173 9.70 33.94 30.54
N GLN A 174 9.25 35.18 30.74
CA GLN A 174 8.28 35.53 31.76
C GLN A 174 6.91 34.91 31.42
N ILE A 175 6.24 34.34 32.41
CA ILE A 175 4.90 33.73 32.22
C ILE A 175 3.86 34.79 31.85
N THR A 176 4.08 36.05 32.25
CA THR A 176 3.24 37.19 31.85
C THR A 176 3.23 37.47 30.35
N SER A 177 4.26 37.03 29.63
CA SER A 177 4.34 37.12 28.16
C SER A 177 3.41 36.12 27.46
N MET A 178 2.99 35.05 28.15
CA MET A 178 2.07 34.04 27.60
C MET A 178 0.62 34.52 27.58
N PRO A 179 -0.24 33.94 26.73
CA PRO A 179 -1.68 34.20 26.73
C PRO A 179 -2.34 33.93 28.10
N LYS A 180 -3.26 34.80 28.54
CA LYS A 180 -3.91 34.73 29.86
C LYS A 180 -4.54 33.36 30.19
N TRP A 181 -5.06 32.66 29.19
CA TRP A 181 -5.67 31.34 29.38
C TRP A 181 -4.65 30.24 29.74
N ALA A 182 -3.39 30.41 29.37
CA ALA A 182 -2.31 29.46 29.64
C ALA A 182 -1.57 29.74 30.96
N GLN A 183 -1.70 30.96 31.50
CA GLN A 183 -0.97 31.39 32.71
C GLN A 183 -1.39 30.60 33.96
N SER A 184 -2.66 30.20 34.07
CA SER A 184 -3.16 29.44 35.23
C SER A 184 -2.52 28.06 35.39
N ALA A 185 -1.93 27.49 34.33
CA ALA A 185 -1.23 26.22 34.38
C ALA A 185 0.13 26.29 35.11
N PHE A 186 0.68 27.49 35.30
CA PHE A 186 2.01 27.71 35.88
C PHE A 186 1.95 28.29 37.31
N GLY A 187 0.95 27.88 38.10
CA GLY A 187 0.67 28.44 39.43
C GLY A 187 1.93 28.58 40.32
N GLY A 188 2.30 29.82 40.64
CA GLY A 188 3.43 30.15 41.52
C GLY A 188 4.80 30.28 40.85
N CYS A 189 4.93 29.96 39.55
CA CYS A 189 6.15 30.23 38.78
C CYS A 189 6.09 31.62 38.15
N ALA A 190 7.21 32.35 38.14
CA ALA A 190 7.33 33.64 37.44
C ALA A 190 7.86 33.48 36.00
N GLU A 191 8.71 32.47 35.79
CA GLU A 191 9.45 32.25 34.55
C GLU A 191 9.39 30.79 34.13
N TYR A 192 9.47 30.53 32.82
CA TYR A 192 9.65 29.20 32.26
C TYR A 192 10.91 29.16 31.40
N ARG A 193 11.57 28.00 31.36
CA ARG A 193 12.71 27.77 30.46
C ARG A 193 12.20 27.29 29.11
N THR A 194 12.63 27.94 28.04
CA THR A 194 12.47 27.40 26.70
C THR A 194 13.49 26.29 26.50
N ALA A 195 13.07 25.18 25.88
CA ALA A 195 13.99 24.13 25.50
C ALA A 195 14.94 24.70 24.45
N VAL A 196 16.20 24.92 24.82
CA VAL A 196 17.27 25.13 23.84
C VAL A 196 17.38 23.83 23.08
N ALA A 197 17.09 23.86 21.77
CA ALA A 197 17.23 22.69 20.93
C ALA A 197 18.67 22.17 21.08
N MET A 198 18.82 20.90 21.49
CA MET A 198 20.05 20.14 21.29
C MET A 198 20.21 19.92 19.78
N THR A 199 20.57 20.97 19.05
CA THR A 199 21.16 20.85 17.72
C THR A 199 22.65 20.70 17.94
N ASP A 200 23.07 19.46 18.19
CA ASP A 200 24.41 18.93 17.89
C ASP A 200 24.43 17.47 18.38
N LEU A 201 23.92 16.59 17.53
CA LEU A 201 24.25 15.16 17.47
C LEU A 201 24.37 14.76 16.00
#